data_AF-A0A6V7KEB1-F1
#
_entry.id   AF-A0A6V7KEB1-F1
#
_cell.length_a   1.000
_cell.length_b   1.000
_cell.length_c   1.000
_cell.angle_alpha   90.00
_cell.angle_beta   90.00
_cell.angle_gamma   90.00
#
_symmetry.space_group_name_H-M   'P 1'
#
loop_
_entity.id
_entity.type
_entity.pdbx_description
1 polymer ?
#
loop_
_entity_poly.entity_id
_entity_poly.type
_entity_poly.pdbx_seq_one_letter_code
_entity_poly.pdbx_strand_id
1 'polypeptide(L)'
;DTLIVWSEGDNFDLALSFQEKAGCDEIWEKICQVQGKDPSVEITQDIVEESEDERFDDISDSAPPIELPPCELSRLEDINELIGNCLSTPVRKEKLAIALENEGYIKKLLNLFHTCEDLDNIEGLHHLYDIFKNIFMLNKNALFEVMFSEDVIFDVVGCLEYEPTLAQPKRHREYLRQLARFKQAIPITNAELLAKIHQTYRVQYIQDVVLPTPSVFEDNMLSTLSSFIFFNK
;
A
#
# COMPACT_ATOMS: atom_id res chain seq x y z
N ASP A 1 14.33 -22.37 25.39
CA ASP A 1 14.51 -22.38 23.93
C ASP A 1 15.98 -22.26 23.55
N THR A 2 16.33 -22.37 22.28
CA THR A 2 17.72 -22.25 21.78
C THR A 2 17.91 -21.06 20.84
N LEU A 3 17.02 -20.07 20.91
CA LEU A 3 16.97 -18.99 19.95
C LEU A 3 16.64 -17.67 20.67
N ILE A 4 17.38 -16.62 20.35
CA ILE A 4 17.17 -15.25 20.84
C ILE A 4 16.95 -14.35 19.62
N VAL A 5 15.84 -13.59 19.59
CA VAL A 5 15.46 -12.70 18.47
C VAL A 5 15.38 -11.26 18.96
N TRP A 6 15.84 -10.31 18.15
CA TRP A 6 15.66 -8.88 18.40
C TRP A 6 15.73 -8.06 17.11
N SER A 7 15.22 -6.83 17.15
CA SER A 7 15.34 -5.84 16.09
C SER A 7 16.46 -4.85 16.43
N GLU A 8 17.44 -4.69 15.54
CA GLU A 8 18.62 -3.82 15.71
C GLU A 8 18.42 -2.44 15.04
N GLY A 9 17.25 -2.19 14.45
CA GLY A 9 16.84 -0.92 13.84
C GLY A 9 15.62 -1.08 12.91
N ASP A 10 15.23 -0.01 12.21
CA ASP A 10 14.14 -0.04 11.24
C ASP A 10 14.41 -1.09 10.14
N ASN A 11 13.50 -2.07 10.00
CA ASN A 11 13.59 -3.19 9.06
C ASN A 11 14.85 -4.08 9.19
N PHE A 12 15.45 -4.18 10.39
CA PHE A 12 16.64 -5.00 10.59
C PHE A 12 16.50 -5.95 11.78
N ASP A 13 15.96 -7.14 11.53
CA ASP A 13 15.74 -8.19 12.52
C ASP A 13 16.87 -9.22 12.52
N LEU A 14 17.32 -9.60 13.71
CA LEU A 14 18.39 -10.56 13.94
C LEU A 14 17.91 -11.71 14.82
N ALA A 15 18.44 -12.90 14.56
CA ALA A 15 18.22 -14.08 15.37
C ALA A 15 19.55 -14.79 15.64
N LEU A 16 19.83 -15.07 16.92
CA LEU A 16 20.92 -15.92 17.37
C LEU A 16 20.40 -17.31 17.67
N SER A 17 20.84 -18.30 16.88
CA SER A 17 20.51 -19.70 17.08
C SER A 17 21.67 -20.44 17.75
N PHE A 18 21.38 -21.07 18.88
CA PHE A 18 22.33 -21.84 19.67
C PHE A 18 22.17 -23.33 19.39
N GLN A 19 23.29 -24.03 19.31
CA GLN A 19 23.30 -25.49 19.19
C GLN A 19 22.86 -26.18 20.49
N GLU A 20 23.10 -25.55 21.64
CA GLU A 20 22.79 -26.10 22.96
C GLU A 20 21.99 -25.09 23.80
N LYS A 21 20.96 -25.57 24.51
CA LYS A 21 20.13 -24.75 25.40
C LYS A 21 20.95 -24.05 26.48
N ALA A 22 21.95 -24.73 27.04
CA ALA A 22 22.81 -24.16 28.08
C ALA A 22 23.53 -22.87 27.61
N GLY A 23 24.00 -22.84 26.36
CA GLY A 23 24.62 -21.64 25.79
C GLY A 23 23.62 -20.51 25.52
N CYS A 24 22.39 -20.87 25.14
CA CYS A 24 21.30 -19.90 24.99
C CYS A 24 20.94 -19.27 26.34
N ASP A 25 20.77 -20.09 27.38
CA ASP A 25 20.43 -19.65 28.75
C ASP A 25 21.52 -18.71 29.30
N GLU A 26 22.81 -19.02 29.10
CA GLU A 26 23.92 -18.17 29.57
C GLU A 26 23.91 -16.78 28.93
N ILE A 27 23.62 -16.70 27.62
CA ILE A 27 23.55 -15.42 26.92
C ILE A 27 22.28 -14.66 27.31
N TRP A 28 21.16 -15.35 27.50
CA TRP A 28 19.92 -14.75 27.97
C TRP A 28 20.08 -14.12 29.36
N GLU A 29 20.70 -14.82 30.31
CA GLU A 29 21.00 -14.29 31.65
C GLU A 29 21.81 -12.99 31.60
N LYS A 30 22.82 -12.93 30.71
CA LYS A 30 23.63 -11.72 30.50
C LYS A 30 22.81 -10.57 29.94
N ILE A 31 21.93 -10.83 28.96
CA ILE A 31 21.04 -9.82 28.38
C ILE A 31 20.10 -9.27 29.46
N CYS A 32 19.44 -10.15 30.21
CA CYS A 32 18.55 -9.77 31.32
C CYS A 32 19.29 -8.95 32.37
N GLN A 33 20.52 -9.33 32.74
CA GLN A 33 21.35 -8.58 33.69
C GLN A 33 21.65 -7.16 33.20
N VAL A 34 22.03 -6.99 31.94
CA VAL A 34 22.32 -5.67 31.34
C VAL A 34 21.07 -4.81 31.28
N GLN A 35 19.91 -5.41 31.00
CA GLN A 35 18.62 -4.71 30.90
C GLN A 35 17.87 -4.57 32.24
N GLY A 36 18.43 -5.08 33.34
CA GLY A 36 17.81 -5.00 34.67
C GLY A 36 16.54 -5.84 34.82
N LYS A 37 16.43 -6.94 34.07
CA LYS A 37 15.28 -7.85 34.05
C LYS A 37 15.60 -9.16 34.76
N ASP A 38 14.56 -9.83 35.25
CA ASP A 38 14.68 -11.17 35.83
C ASP A 38 14.93 -12.20 34.70
N PRO A 39 15.95 -13.08 34.78
CA PRO A 39 16.23 -14.08 33.75
C PRO A 39 15.09 -15.09 33.49
N SER A 40 14.08 -15.15 34.35
CA SER A 40 12.89 -15.98 34.15
C SER A 40 11.88 -15.41 33.15
N VAL A 41 12.07 -14.17 32.67
CA VAL A 41 11.22 -13.59 31.62
C VAL A 41 11.56 -14.16 30.25
N GLU A 42 10.54 -14.35 29.41
CA GLU A 42 10.72 -14.77 28.00
C GLU A 42 10.90 -13.58 27.05
N ILE A 43 10.46 -12.38 27.46
CA ILE A 43 10.65 -11.13 26.74
C ILE A 43 11.12 -10.05 27.71
N THR A 44 12.16 -9.30 27.34
CA THR A 44 12.75 -8.30 28.24
C THR A 44 12.06 -6.93 28.14
N GLN A 45 11.35 -6.68 27.05
CA GLN A 45 10.53 -5.49 26.85
C GLN A 45 9.06 -5.85 27.02
N ASP A 46 8.29 -4.97 27.66
CA ASP A 46 6.84 -5.17 27.72
C ASP A 46 6.32 -5.09 26.29
N ILE A 47 5.56 -6.11 25.87
CA ILE A 47 4.83 -6.09 24.61
C ILE A 47 3.90 -4.88 24.71
N VAL A 48 4.22 -3.81 23.98
CA VAL A 48 3.22 -2.80 23.70
C VAL A 48 2.22 -3.57 22.83
N GLU A 49 1.13 -4.04 23.43
CA GLU A 49 -0.02 -4.48 22.65
C GLU A 49 -0.39 -3.26 21.81
N GLU A 50 0.04 -3.28 20.55
CA GLU A 50 -0.51 -2.50 19.47
C GLU A 50 -1.95 -2.98 19.27
N SER A 51 -2.83 -2.68 20.22
CA SER A 51 -4.24 -2.50 19.90
C SER A 51 -4.28 -1.23 19.06
N GLU A 52 -4.37 -1.43 17.75
CA GLU A 52 -4.25 -0.45 16.65
C GLU A 52 -5.23 0.76 16.72
N ASP A 53 -5.99 0.94 17.80
CA ASP A 53 -7.13 1.88 17.82
C ASP A 53 -7.04 3.09 18.78
N GLU A 54 -6.12 3.21 19.75
CA GLU A 54 -6.25 4.31 20.75
C GLU A 54 -4.97 4.99 21.28
N ARG A 55 -3.79 4.88 20.62
CA ARG A 55 -2.55 5.52 21.12
C ARG A 55 -1.69 6.25 20.07
N PHE A 56 -2.33 7.01 19.17
CA PHE A 56 -1.61 7.84 18.19
C PHE A 56 -1.62 9.36 18.46
N ASP A 57 -2.21 9.82 19.58
CA ASP A 57 -2.41 11.25 19.78
C ASP A 57 -1.16 12.04 20.20
N ASP A 58 -0.09 11.42 20.73
CA ASP A 58 0.97 12.20 21.40
C ASP A 58 2.34 12.24 20.68
N ILE A 59 2.52 11.50 19.58
CA ILE A 59 3.77 11.53 18.77
C ILE A 59 3.54 12.10 17.35
N SER A 60 2.28 12.17 16.90
CA SER A 60 1.89 12.62 15.56
C SER A 60 2.19 14.11 15.29
N ASP A 61 2.24 14.95 16.32
CA ASP A 61 2.16 16.42 16.14
C ASP A 61 3.51 17.11 15.82
N SER A 62 4.63 16.39 15.87
CA SER A 62 5.96 16.97 15.64
C SER A 62 6.35 17.09 14.15
N ALA A 63 5.75 16.27 13.27
CA ALA A 63 6.01 16.33 11.84
C ALA A 63 5.17 17.45 11.19
N PRO A 64 5.74 18.31 10.34
CA PRO A 64 4.97 19.36 9.67
C PRO A 64 3.80 18.78 8.86
N PRO A 65 2.69 19.53 8.71
CA PRO A 65 1.60 19.13 7.84
C PRO A 65 2.09 18.96 6.40
N ILE A 66 1.46 18.05 5.66
CA ILE A 66 1.75 17.83 4.25
C ILE A 66 0.84 18.75 3.45
N GLU A 67 1.43 19.68 2.70
CA GLU A 67 0.72 20.54 1.76
C GLU A 67 0.86 19.95 0.36
N LEU A 68 -0.28 19.59 -0.25
CA LEU A 68 -0.30 19.06 -1.60
C LEU A 68 -0.14 20.20 -2.62
N PRO A 69 0.73 20.06 -3.64
CA PRO A 69 0.81 21.01 -4.73
C PRO A 69 -0.54 21.10 -5.47
N PRO A 70 -0.86 22.25 -6.09
CA PRO A 70 -1.96 22.33 -7.04
C PRO A 70 -1.86 21.21 -8.09
N CYS A 71 -2.96 20.52 -8.30
CA CYS A 71 -3.05 19.41 -9.25
C CYS A 71 -3.11 19.98 -10.67
N GLU A 72 -1.94 20.26 -11.23
CA GLU A 72 -1.74 20.88 -12.54
C GLU A 72 -0.69 20.12 -13.35
N LEU A 73 -0.82 20.11 -14.69
CA LEU A 73 0.09 19.39 -15.59
C LEU A 73 1.56 19.78 -15.39
N SER A 74 1.84 21.06 -15.20
CA SER A 74 3.20 21.59 -15.01
C SER A 74 3.83 21.21 -13.66
N ARG A 75 3.06 20.60 -12.75
CA ARG A 75 3.51 20.22 -11.40
C ARG A 75 3.53 18.71 -11.17
N LEU A 76 3.30 17.89 -12.21
CA LEU A 76 3.26 16.44 -12.07
C LEU A 76 4.56 15.86 -11.51
N GLU A 77 5.71 16.41 -11.88
CA GLU A 77 7.01 16.03 -11.32
C GLU A 77 7.08 16.34 -9.80
N ASP A 78 6.80 17.59 -9.39
CA ASP A 78 6.73 18.00 -7.98
C ASP A 78 5.80 17.09 -7.15
N ILE A 79 4.63 16.76 -7.70
CA ILE A 79 3.63 15.91 -7.05
C ILE A 79 4.19 14.51 -6.86
N ASN A 80 4.80 13.94 -7.90
CA ASN A 80 5.39 12.61 -7.82
C ASN A 80 6.51 12.54 -6.79
N GLU A 81 7.41 13.52 -6.78
CA GLU A 81 8.50 13.60 -5.80
C GLU A 81 7.98 13.71 -4.37
N LEU A 82 6.99 14.58 -4.13
CA LEU A 82 6.41 14.74 -2.80
C LEU A 82 5.78 13.44 -2.30
N ILE A 83 4.95 12.79 -3.13
CA ILE A 83 4.27 11.55 -2.77
C ILE A 83 5.30 10.44 -2.51
N GLY A 84 6.29 10.29 -3.39
CA GLY A 84 7.36 9.31 -3.23
C GLY A 84 8.16 9.51 -1.93
N ASN A 85 8.53 10.75 -1.60
CA ASN A 85 9.27 11.08 -0.38
C ASN A 85 8.48 10.77 0.91
N CYS A 86 7.14 10.88 0.86
CA CYS A 86 6.27 10.55 1.99
C CYS A 86 6.15 9.04 2.26
N LEU A 87 6.59 8.18 1.34
CA LEU A 87 6.59 6.72 1.55
C LEU A 87 7.67 6.26 2.55
N SER A 88 8.60 7.14 2.93
CA SER A 88 9.74 6.83 3.80
C SER A 88 9.36 6.42 5.23
N THR A 89 8.33 7.04 5.83
CA THR A 89 7.95 6.78 7.22
C THR A 89 6.45 6.55 7.38
N PRO A 90 6.00 5.68 8.30
CA PRO A 90 4.58 5.40 8.52
C PRO A 90 3.76 6.66 8.84
N VAL A 91 4.32 7.57 9.66
CA VAL A 91 3.67 8.84 10.03
C VAL A 91 3.43 9.73 8.81
N ARG A 92 4.40 9.82 7.89
CA ARG A 92 4.22 10.61 6.66
C ARG A 92 3.24 9.96 5.70
N LYS A 93 3.22 8.63 5.59
CA LYS A 93 2.21 7.91 4.81
C LYS A 93 0.80 8.21 5.29
N GLU A 94 0.59 8.21 6.60
CA GLU A 94 -0.72 8.53 7.21
C GLU A 94 -1.14 9.97 6.91
N LYS A 95 -0.28 10.95 7.21
CA LYS A 95 -0.58 12.37 6.93
C LYS A 95 -0.86 12.62 5.45
N LEU A 96 -0.14 11.95 4.56
CA LEU A 96 -0.33 12.09 3.12
C LEU A 96 -1.67 11.49 2.68
N ALA A 97 -2.03 10.32 3.20
CA ALA A 97 -3.30 9.70 2.88
C ALA A 97 -4.49 10.58 3.28
N ILE A 98 -4.44 11.15 4.50
CA ILE A 98 -5.44 12.11 4.98
C ILE A 98 -5.51 13.35 4.06
N ALA A 99 -4.37 13.90 3.64
CA ALA A 99 -4.34 15.05 2.73
C ALA A 99 -4.95 14.72 1.36
N LEU A 100 -4.59 13.56 0.77
CA LEU A 100 -5.12 13.11 -0.51
C LEU A 100 -6.64 12.90 -0.48
N GLU A 101 -7.14 12.34 0.63
CA GLU A 101 -8.56 12.12 0.86
C GLU A 101 -9.32 13.44 1.02
N ASN A 102 -8.88 14.30 1.95
CA ASN A 102 -9.54 15.58 2.26
C ASN A 102 -9.64 16.50 1.04
N GLU A 103 -8.63 16.51 0.18
CA GLU A 103 -8.62 17.33 -1.02
C GLU A 103 -9.32 16.69 -2.22
N GLY A 104 -9.79 15.44 -2.11
CA GLY A 104 -10.31 14.68 -3.24
C GLY A 104 -9.28 14.55 -4.37
N TYR A 105 -8.00 14.44 -4.01
CA TYR A 105 -6.87 14.66 -4.90
C TYR A 105 -6.78 13.60 -6.01
N ILE A 106 -7.15 12.35 -5.71
CA ILE A 106 -7.20 11.24 -6.67
C ILE A 106 -8.06 11.59 -7.89
N LYS A 107 -9.27 12.14 -7.68
CA LYS A 107 -10.16 12.50 -8.80
C LYS A 107 -9.60 13.66 -9.63
N LYS A 108 -8.89 14.60 -9.00
CA LYS A 108 -8.19 15.69 -9.72
C LYS A 108 -7.07 15.12 -10.60
N LEU A 109 -6.27 14.18 -10.08
CA LEU A 109 -5.23 13.50 -10.85
C LEU A 109 -5.81 12.72 -12.04
N LEU A 110 -6.95 12.06 -11.87
CA LEU A 110 -7.62 11.36 -12.99
C LEU A 110 -8.12 12.34 -14.07
N ASN A 111 -8.56 13.54 -13.71
CA ASN A 111 -8.89 14.55 -14.72
C ASN A 111 -7.66 15.00 -15.51
N LEU A 112 -6.50 15.10 -14.86
CA LEU A 112 -5.24 15.36 -15.56
C LEU A 112 -4.84 14.18 -16.44
N PHE A 113 -5.06 12.95 -15.99
CA PHE A 113 -4.84 11.74 -16.78
C PHE A 113 -5.63 11.77 -18.09
N HIS A 114 -6.94 12.04 -18.04
CA HIS A 114 -7.76 12.20 -19.23
C HIS A 114 -7.22 13.29 -20.16
N THR A 115 -6.81 14.42 -19.60
CA THR A 115 -6.19 15.52 -20.38
C THR A 115 -4.88 15.09 -21.04
N CYS A 116 -4.05 14.33 -20.34
CA CYS A 116 -2.80 13.81 -20.88
C CYS A 116 -3.04 12.78 -21.99
N GLU A 117 -4.03 11.88 -21.84
CA GLU A 117 -4.42 10.94 -22.90
C GLU A 117 -4.93 11.67 -24.13
N ASP A 118 -5.81 12.67 -23.95
CA ASP A 118 -6.37 13.46 -25.06
C ASP A 118 -5.31 14.26 -25.84
N LEU A 119 -4.22 14.64 -25.17
CA LEU A 119 -3.10 15.38 -25.75
C LEU A 119 -1.94 14.49 -26.22
N ASP A 120 -2.05 13.17 -26.08
CA ASP A 120 -0.94 12.22 -26.28
C ASP A 120 0.34 12.62 -25.48
N ASN A 121 0.17 13.22 -24.29
CA ASN A 121 1.27 13.68 -23.44
C ASN A 121 1.89 12.52 -22.65
N ILE A 122 2.78 11.78 -23.31
CA ILE A 122 3.44 10.59 -22.75
C ILE A 122 4.21 10.88 -21.45
N GLU A 123 4.91 12.01 -21.37
CA GLU A 123 5.66 12.40 -20.17
C GLU A 123 4.74 12.57 -18.96
N GLY A 124 3.61 13.29 -19.14
CA GLY A 124 2.59 13.43 -18.11
C GLY A 124 1.98 12.08 -17.69
N LEU A 125 1.74 11.18 -18.64
CA LEU A 125 1.21 9.84 -18.37
C LEU A 125 2.19 8.98 -17.57
N HIS A 126 3.50 9.10 -17.82
CA HIS A 126 4.54 8.44 -17.03
C HIS A 126 4.59 8.96 -15.59
N HIS A 127 4.51 10.27 -15.37
CA HIS A 127 4.42 10.81 -14.01
C HIS A 127 3.16 10.32 -13.30
N LEU A 128 2.02 10.29 -13.98
CA LEU A 128 0.77 9.80 -13.41
C LEU A 128 0.83 8.31 -13.07
N TYR A 129 1.50 7.49 -13.89
CA TYR A 129 1.78 6.10 -13.56
C TYR A 129 2.51 5.98 -12.21
N ASP A 130 3.61 6.71 -12.03
CA ASP A 130 4.42 6.66 -10.81
C ASP A 130 3.66 7.23 -9.59
N ILE A 131 2.92 8.32 -9.78
CA ILE A 131 2.05 8.90 -8.75
C ILE A 131 1.04 7.85 -8.27
N PHE A 132 0.29 7.23 -9.17
CA PHE A 132 -0.71 6.23 -8.79
C PHE A 132 -0.07 5.02 -8.14
N LYS A 133 1.04 4.51 -8.68
CA LYS A 133 1.81 3.43 -8.06
C LYS A 133 2.22 3.78 -6.62
N ASN A 134 2.70 5.00 -6.38
CA ASN A 134 3.07 5.47 -5.05
C ASN A 134 1.85 5.61 -4.11
N ILE A 135 0.70 6.06 -4.64
CA ILE A 135 -0.57 6.11 -3.88
C ILE A 135 -0.99 4.69 -3.44
N PHE A 136 -0.85 3.68 -4.31
CA PHE A 136 -1.11 2.29 -3.91
C PHE A 136 -0.19 1.83 -2.77
N MET A 137 1.08 2.24 -2.78
CA MET A 137 2.08 1.91 -1.75
C MET A 137 1.86 2.61 -0.41
N LEU A 138 0.90 3.53 -0.33
CA LEU A 138 0.40 4.04 0.96
C LEU A 138 -0.36 2.95 1.72
N ASN A 139 -0.95 1.98 1.00
CA ASN A 139 -1.66 0.83 1.56
C ASN A 139 -2.77 1.28 2.54
N LYS A 140 -3.61 2.25 2.13
CA LYS A 140 -4.68 2.83 2.96
C LYS A 140 -6.06 2.52 2.40
N ASN A 141 -6.94 2.03 3.26
CA ASN A 141 -8.27 1.56 2.87
C ASN A 141 -9.14 2.68 2.27
N ALA A 142 -9.16 3.86 2.88
CA ALA A 142 -9.94 5.00 2.37
C ALA A 142 -9.55 5.40 0.93
N LEU A 143 -8.26 5.36 0.60
CA LEU A 143 -7.79 5.62 -0.77
C LEU A 143 -8.19 4.51 -1.74
N PHE A 144 -8.16 3.24 -1.29
CA PHE A 144 -8.64 2.11 -2.08
C PHE A 144 -10.13 2.18 -2.37
N GLU A 145 -10.96 2.58 -1.41
CA GLU A 145 -12.40 2.79 -1.64
C GLU A 145 -12.65 3.78 -2.77
N VAL A 146 -11.90 4.89 -2.79
CA VAL A 146 -11.98 5.87 -3.87
C VAL A 146 -11.46 5.28 -5.18
N MET A 147 -10.26 4.70 -5.21
CA MET A 147 -9.66 4.19 -6.46
C MET A 147 -10.43 3.02 -7.08
N PHE A 148 -11.13 2.23 -6.27
CA PHE A 148 -11.89 1.07 -6.73
C PHE A 148 -13.37 1.35 -6.93
N SER A 149 -13.82 2.60 -6.78
CA SER A 149 -15.19 2.97 -7.09
C SER A 149 -15.50 2.74 -8.58
N GLU A 150 -16.75 2.40 -8.88
CA GLU A 150 -17.16 1.98 -10.22
C GLU A 150 -16.91 3.06 -11.29
N ASP A 151 -17.03 4.33 -10.91
CA ASP A 151 -16.83 5.50 -11.77
C ASP A 151 -15.37 5.75 -12.16
N VAL A 152 -14.40 5.30 -11.36
CA VAL A 152 -12.98 5.66 -11.57
C VAL A 152 -12.04 4.49 -11.77
N ILE A 153 -12.42 3.26 -11.40
CA ILE A 153 -11.50 2.10 -11.42
C ILE A 153 -10.86 1.87 -12.79
N PHE A 154 -11.57 2.12 -13.88
CA PHE A 154 -10.99 1.99 -15.22
C PHE A 154 -9.94 3.07 -15.50
N ASP A 155 -10.11 4.28 -14.99
CA ASP A 155 -9.15 5.36 -15.20
C ASP A 155 -7.90 5.15 -14.34
N VAL A 156 -8.07 4.62 -13.12
CA VAL A 156 -6.95 4.17 -12.27
C VAL A 156 -6.15 3.08 -12.97
N VAL A 157 -6.83 2.07 -13.52
CA VAL A 157 -6.17 1.03 -14.33
C VAL A 157 -5.48 1.64 -15.56
N GLY A 158 -6.10 2.64 -16.18
CA GLY A 158 -5.53 3.39 -17.30
C GLY A 158 -4.22 4.09 -16.94
N CYS A 159 -4.14 4.75 -15.78
CA CYS A 159 -2.90 5.34 -15.29
C CYS A 159 -1.78 4.29 -15.20
N LEU A 160 -2.12 3.09 -14.72
CA LEU A 160 -1.18 1.98 -14.56
C LEU A 160 -0.80 1.26 -15.88
N GLU A 161 -1.33 1.68 -17.04
CA GLU A 161 -0.91 1.17 -18.35
C GLU A 161 0.39 1.79 -18.85
N TYR A 162 0.74 3.00 -18.38
CA TYR A 162 1.82 3.84 -18.91
C TYR A 162 3.14 3.68 -18.16
N GLU A 163 3.56 2.44 -17.91
CA GLU A 163 4.82 2.15 -17.24
C GLU A 163 6.03 2.71 -18.02
N PRO A 164 6.86 3.61 -17.43
CA PRO A 164 7.94 4.30 -18.15
C PRO A 164 9.04 3.39 -18.70
N THR A 165 9.20 2.20 -18.13
CA THR A 165 10.23 1.22 -18.53
C THR A 165 9.86 0.46 -19.80
N LEU A 166 8.60 0.55 -20.25
CA LEU A 166 8.08 -0.20 -21.38
C LEU A 166 7.96 0.68 -22.63
N ALA A 167 8.24 0.08 -23.78
CA ALA A 167 8.20 0.78 -25.07
C ALA A 167 6.77 1.13 -25.54
N GLN A 168 5.76 0.47 -24.99
CA GLN A 168 4.35 0.65 -25.32
C GLN A 168 3.50 0.48 -24.07
N PRO A 169 2.39 1.23 -23.93
CA PRO A 169 1.46 1.04 -22.83
C PRO A 169 0.89 -0.38 -22.81
N LYS A 170 0.67 -0.90 -21.61
CA LYS A 170 -0.10 -2.14 -21.42
C LYS A 170 -1.56 -1.88 -21.78
N ARG A 171 -2.33 -2.96 -21.98
CA ARG A 171 -3.74 -2.89 -22.39
C ARG A 171 -4.67 -3.51 -21.35
N HIS A 172 -4.50 -3.10 -20.10
CA HIS A 172 -5.25 -3.60 -18.95
C HIS A 172 -6.74 -3.27 -19.03
N ARG A 173 -7.12 -2.03 -19.40
CA ARG A 173 -8.51 -1.60 -19.60
C ARG A 173 -9.18 -2.41 -20.69
N GLU A 174 -8.49 -2.63 -21.82
CA GLU A 174 -9.00 -3.45 -22.93
C GLU A 174 -9.24 -4.89 -22.45
N TYR A 175 -8.27 -5.50 -21.79
CA TYR A 175 -8.37 -6.85 -21.24
C TYR A 175 -9.55 -6.98 -20.27
N LEU A 176 -9.66 -6.08 -19.28
CA LEU A 176 -10.76 -6.08 -18.31
C LEU A 176 -12.13 -5.87 -18.96
N ARG A 177 -12.24 -5.01 -19.97
CA ARG A 177 -13.49 -4.82 -20.73
C ARG A 177 -13.87 -6.05 -21.56
N GLN A 178 -12.90 -6.76 -22.13
CA GLN A 178 -13.14 -7.97 -22.90
C GLN A 178 -13.53 -9.17 -22.02
N LEU A 179 -12.87 -9.34 -20.86
CA LEU A 179 -13.21 -10.40 -19.89
C LEU A 179 -14.43 -10.09 -19.02
N ALA A 180 -14.86 -8.83 -18.95
CA ALA A 180 -16.14 -8.45 -18.32
C ALA A 180 -17.37 -9.03 -19.04
N ARG A 181 -17.21 -9.81 -20.12
CA ARG A 181 -18.22 -10.79 -20.55
C ARG A 181 -18.31 -11.93 -19.53
N PHE A 182 -18.77 -11.59 -18.32
CA PHE A 182 -19.07 -12.54 -17.26
C PHE A 182 -20.09 -13.55 -17.79
N LYS A 183 -19.64 -14.78 -18.03
CA LYS A 183 -20.52 -15.86 -18.46
C LYS A 183 -21.32 -16.34 -17.26
N GLN A 184 -22.50 -15.75 -17.09
CA GLN A 184 -23.46 -16.15 -16.08
C GLN A 184 -23.94 -17.57 -16.39
N ALA A 185 -23.48 -18.56 -15.63
CA ALA A 185 -24.07 -19.91 -15.66
C ALA A 185 -25.52 -19.88 -15.15
N ILE A 186 -25.82 -18.92 -14.25
CA ILE A 186 -27.15 -18.62 -13.73
C ILE A 186 -27.30 -17.08 -13.72
N PRO A 187 -28.42 -16.51 -14.21
CA PRO A 187 -28.63 -15.07 -14.20
C PRO A 187 -28.56 -14.48 -12.79
N ILE A 188 -27.68 -13.50 -12.57
CA ILE A 188 -27.61 -12.76 -11.30
C ILE A 188 -28.60 -11.60 -11.42
N THR A 189 -29.68 -11.66 -10.64
CA THR A 189 -30.74 -10.63 -10.67
C THR A 189 -30.43 -9.42 -9.79
N ASN A 190 -29.56 -9.58 -8.80
CA ASN A 190 -29.13 -8.50 -7.92
C ASN A 190 -27.97 -7.72 -8.56
N ALA A 191 -28.25 -6.49 -8.99
CA ALA A 191 -27.27 -5.61 -9.62
C ALA A 191 -26.12 -5.20 -8.68
N GLU A 192 -26.39 -5.01 -7.39
CA GLU A 192 -25.37 -4.67 -6.40
C GLU A 192 -24.39 -5.82 -6.18
N LEU A 193 -24.91 -7.05 -6.11
CA LEU A 193 -24.08 -8.26 -6.05
C LEU A 193 -23.21 -8.40 -7.30
N LEU A 194 -23.80 -8.17 -8.47
CA LEU A 194 -23.06 -8.21 -9.74
C LEU A 194 -21.95 -7.15 -9.77
N ALA A 195 -22.24 -5.92 -9.32
CA ALA A 195 -21.26 -4.84 -9.22
C ALA A 195 -20.11 -5.21 -8.28
N LYS A 196 -20.41 -5.78 -7.10
CA LYS A 196 -19.38 -6.30 -6.18
C LYS A 196 -18.52 -7.39 -6.81
N ILE A 197 -19.12 -8.39 -7.46
CA ILE A 197 -18.37 -9.45 -8.15
C ILE A 197 -17.39 -8.85 -9.19
N HIS A 198 -17.87 -7.88 -9.98
CA HIS A 198 -17.01 -7.20 -10.95
C HIS A 198 -15.91 -6.38 -10.27
N GLN A 199 -16.22 -5.66 -9.20
CA GLN A 199 -15.23 -4.91 -8.43
C GLN A 199 -14.16 -5.85 -7.86
N THR A 200 -14.55 -6.91 -7.15
CA THR A 200 -13.63 -7.92 -6.59
C THR A 200 -12.71 -8.49 -7.67
N TYR A 201 -13.26 -8.85 -8.83
CA TYR A 201 -12.47 -9.36 -9.95
C TYR A 201 -11.45 -8.32 -10.47
N ARG A 202 -11.87 -7.07 -10.65
CA ARG A 202 -11.00 -5.99 -11.13
C ARG A 202 -9.89 -5.69 -10.12
N VAL A 203 -10.20 -5.63 -8.83
CA VAL A 203 -9.22 -5.38 -7.77
C VAL A 203 -8.23 -6.55 -7.68
N GLN A 204 -8.71 -7.79 -7.78
CA GLN A 204 -7.84 -8.95 -7.83
C GLN A 204 -6.92 -8.92 -9.06
N TYR A 205 -7.42 -8.51 -10.23
CA TYR A 205 -6.57 -8.31 -11.41
C TYR A 205 -5.49 -7.24 -11.19
N ILE A 206 -5.83 -6.13 -10.52
CA ILE A 206 -4.86 -5.08 -10.18
C ILE A 206 -3.75 -5.67 -9.30
N GLN A 207 -4.11 -6.42 -8.26
CA GLN A 207 -3.15 -7.08 -7.37
C GLN A 207 -2.27 -8.09 -8.12
N ASP A 208 -2.87 -9.02 -8.86
CA ASP A 208 -2.15 -10.18 -9.40
C ASP A 208 -1.35 -9.84 -10.67
N VAL A 209 -1.79 -8.84 -11.45
CA VAL A 209 -1.26 -8.58 -12.81
C VAL A 209 -0.65 -7.19 -12.95
N VAL A 210 -1.27 -6.17 -12.36
CA VAL A 210 -0.84 -4.78 -12.56
C VAL A 210 0.26 -4.40 -11.56
N LEU A 211 0.09 -4.79 -10.29
CA LEU A 211 1.02 -4.54 -9.18
C LEU A 211 1.42 -5.86 -8.50
N PRO A 212 2.03 -6.82 -9.22
CA PRO A 212 2.40 -8.10 -8.63
C PRO A 212 3.42 -7.91 -7.51
N THR A 213 3.17 -8.50 -6.35
CA THR A 213 4.14 -8.50 -5.25
C THR A 213 5.41 -9.23 -5.71
N PRO A 214 6.61 -8.62 -5.62
CA PRO A 214 7.84 -9.19 -6.18
C PRO A 214 8.28 -10.52 -5.57
N SER A 215 7.76 -10.90 -4.40
CA SER A 215 8.26 -12.02 -3.61
C SER A 215 7.21 -12.57 -2.63
N VAL A 216 7.25 -13.88 -2.40
CA VAL A 216 6.51 -14.62 -1.35
C VAL A 216 6.98 -14.25 0.08
N PHE A 217 8.03 -13.45 0.20
CA PHE A 217 8.59 -12.99 1.49
C PHE A 217 8.21 -11.53 1.81
N GLU A 218 7.51 -10.83 0.91
CA GLU A 218 7.03 -9.45 1.07
C GLU A 218 5.50 -9.39 1.26
N ASP A 219 4.94 -10.39 1.96
CA ASP A 219 3.49 -10.61 2.15
C ASP A 219 2.74 -9.39 2.74
N ASN A 220 3.45 -8.40 3.30
CA ASN A 220 2.88 -7.25 3.99
C ASN A 220 2.83 -5.94 3.18
N MET A 221 3.37 -5.86 1.95
CA MET A 221 3.46 -4.57 1.24
C MET A 221 2.09 -3.98 0.84
N LEU A 222 1.13 -4.85 0.53
CA LEU A 222 -0.25 -4.46 0.16
C LEU A 222 -1.28 -5.26 0.96
N SER A 223 -1.01 -5.46 2.25
CA SER A 223 -1.90 -6.22 3.15
C SER A 223 -3.33 -5.68 3.18
N THR A 224 -3.52 -4.36 3.14
CA THR A 224 -4.84 -3.73 3.13
C THR A 224 -5.57 -3.98 1.82
N LEU A 225 -4.87 -4.10 0.69
CA LEU A 225 -5.44 -4.50 -0.60
C LEU A 225 -5.92 -5.96 -0.56
N SER A 226 -5.09 -6.85 0.00
CA SER A 226 -5.47 -8.26 0.22
C SER A 226 -6.71 -8.37 1.11
N SER A 227 -6.76 -7.61 2.21
CA SER A 227 -7.92 -7.52 3.09
C SER A 227 -9.15 -6.97 2.38
N PHE A 228 -9.00 -5.93 1.55
CA PHE A 228 -10.10 -5.38 0.75
C PHE A 228 -10.73 -6.43 -0.18
N ILE A 229 -9.90 -7.25 -0.82
CA ILE A 229 -10.38 -8.36 -1.67
C ILE A 229 -11.07 -9.43 -0.82
N PHE A 230 -10.50 -9.77 0.34
CA PHE A 230 -11.06 -10.77 1.24
C PHE A 230 -12.47 -10.39 1.74
N PHE A 231 -12.67 -9.15 2.19
CA PHE A 231 -13.97 -8.67 2.67
C PHE A 231 -15.02 -8.47 1.55
N ASN A 232 -14.58 -8.37 0.29
CA ASN A 232 -15.47 -8.28 -0.86
C ASN A 232 -15.82 -9.64 -1.50
N LYS A 233 -15.24 -10.75 -1.01
CA LYS A 233 -15.62 -12.12 -1.40
C LYS A 233 -16.77 -12.63 -0.53
#